data_AF-A0A497G3W8-F1
#
_entry.id   AF-A0A497G3W8-F1
#
_cell.length_a   1.000
_cell.length_b   1.000
_cell.length_c   1.000
_cell.angle_alpha   90.00
_cell.angle_beta   90.00
_cell.angle_gamma   90.00
#
_symmetry.space_group_name_H-M   'P 1'
#
loop_
_entity.id
_entity.type
_entity.pdbx_description
1 polymer ?
#
loop_
_entity_poly.entity_id
_entity_poly.type
_entity_poly.pdbx_seq_one_letter_code
_entity_poly.pdbx_strand_id
1 'polypeptide(L)'
;MQTETLVSLISIIATIIGSTASIAYWLGKKFSEIDKKFSEIDKKFNEIDKRFDEIDRKFNEINKKFSEIDEKFTKIDKEFNKVHEEIKTIDRKVESITKATQDQLEFFSEFLGFRGIFTDKDIAFVKSELQRLSARATNPLTKEELKRIRELIKKDELT
;
A
#
# COMPACT_ATOMS: atom_id res chain seq x y z
N MET A 1 5.30 -92.13 36.58
CA MET A 1 6.04 -90.88 36.87
C MET A 1 6.65 -90.24 35.61
N GLN A 2 7.56 -90.89 34.85
CA GLN A 2 8.19 -90.28 33.66
C GLN A 2 7.23 -89.95 32.49
N THR A 3 6.19 -90.75 32.29
CA THR A 3 5.19 -90.54 31.23
C THR A 3 4.24 -89.38 31.54
N GLU A 4 3.82 -89.24 32.80
CA GLU A 4 2.97 -88.13 33.27
C GLU A 4 3.71 -86.78 33.20
N THR A 5 5.00 -86.75 33.56
CA THR A 5 5.82 -85.54 33.41
C THR A 5 6.01 -85.14 31.96
N LEU A 6 6.14 -86.10 31.04
CA LEU A 6 6.23 -85.85 29.60
C LEU A 6 4.92 -85.27 29.04
N VAL A 7 3.77 -85.82 29.41
CA VAL A 7 2.44 -85.32 28.98
C VAL A 7 2.19 -83.90 29.50
N SER A 8 2.56 -83.63 30.75
CA SER A 8 2.47 -82.28 31.34
C SER A 8 3.36 -81.29 30.59
N LEU A 9 4.60 -81.67 30.27
CA LEU A 9 5.54 -80.85 29.51
C LEU A 9 5.00 -80.52 28.10
N ILE A 10 4.47 -81.53 27.40
CA ILE A 10 3.84 -81.36 26.07
C ILE A 10 2.65 -80.39 26.16
N SER A 11 1.84 -80.50 27.21
CA SER A 11 0.67 -79.62 27.40
C SER A 11 1.08 -78.16 27.62
N ILE A 12 2.14 -77.92 28.39
CA ILE A 12 2.70 -76.58 28.61
C ILE A 12 3.25 -76.01 27.29
N ILE A 13 4.02 -76.82 26.55
CA ILE A 13 4.59 -76.42 25.26
C ILE A 13 3.47 -76.07 24.26
N ALA A 14 2.42 -76.89 24.17
CA ALA A 14 1.27 -76.63 23.31
C ALA A 14 0.57 -75.32 23.69
N THR A 15 0.43 -75.03 24.98
CA THR A 15 -0.16 -73.79 25.49
C THR A 15 0.70 -72.56 25.16
N ILE A 16 2.02 -72.67 25.31
CA ILE A 16 2.97 -71.60 24.94
C ILE A 16 2.93 -71.35 23.44
N ILE A 17 2.93 -72.39 22.60
CA ILE A 17 2.83 -72.27 21.15
C ILE A 17 1.51 -71.59 20.75
N GLY A 18 0.38 -72.01 21.32
CA GLY A 18 -0.92 -71.38 21.06
C GLY A 18 -0.95 -69.90 21.48
N SER A 19 -0.39 -69.58 22.64
CA SER A 19 -0.31 -68.21 23.16
C SER A 19 0.59 -67.31 22.29
N THR A 20 1.76 -67.82 21.91
CA THR A 20 2.71 -67.10 21.04
C THR A 20 2.16 -66.91 19.62
N ALA A 21 1.50 -67.91 19.04
CA ALA A 21 0.82 -67.77 17.75
C ALA A 21 -0.32 -66.72 17.81
N SER A 22 -1.08 -66.69 18.90
CA SER A 22 -2.15 -65.71 19.11
C SER A 22 -1.61 -64.28 19.22
N ILE A 23 -0.51 -64.09 19.95
CA ILE A 23 0.18 -62.80 20.06
C ILE A 23 0.75 -62.37 18.70
N ALA A 24 1.39 -63.28 17.97
CA ALA A 24 1.93 -63.00 16.64
C ALA A 24 0.84 -62.55 15.65
N TYR A 25 -0.32 -63.23 15.65
CA TYR A 25 -1.47 -62.84 14.84
C TYR A 25 -2.02 -61.46 15.23
N TRP A 26 -2.19 -61.20 16.54
CA TRP A 26 -2.68 -59.92 17.03
C TRP A 26 -1.71 -58.77 16.69
N LEU A 27 -0.40 -58.98 16.87
CA LEU A 27 0.64 -58.02 16.50
C LEU A 27 0.64 -57.77 14.99
N GLY A 28 0.56 -58.81 14.16
CA GLY A 28 0.49 -58.66 12.70
C GLY A 28 -0.70 -57.79 12.27
N LYS A 29 -1.88 -58.01 12.89
CA LYS A 29 -3.05 -57.16 12.65
C LYS A 29 -2.81 -55.72 13.10
N LYS A 30 -2.19 -55.50 14.26
CA LYS A 30 -1.88 -54.15 14.76
C LYS A 30 -0.87 -53.40 13.90
N PHE A 31 0.18 -54.06 13.42
CA PHE A 31 1.12 -53.47 12.49
C PHE A 31 0.43 -53.09 11.16
N SER A 32 -0.45 -53.95 10.63
CA SER A 32 -1.22 -53.61 9.44
C SER A 32 -2.16 -52.40 9.65
N GLU A 33 -2.78 -52.26 10.82
CA GLU A 33 -3.56 -51.07 11.18
C GLU A 33 -2.68 -49.80 11.27
N ILE A 34 -1.47 -49.93 11.80
CA ILE A 34 -0.49 -48.84 11.89
C ILE A 34 -0.01 -48.41 10.50
N ASP A 35 0.33 -49.36 9.62
CA ASP A 35 0.78 -49.08 8.26
C ASP A 35 -0.28 -48.33 7.45
N LYS A 36 -1.56 -48.70 7.63
CA LYS A 36 -2.70 -47.97 7.01
C LYS A 36 -2.76 -46.53 7.50
N LYS A 37 -2.61 -46.28 8.80
CA LYS A 37 -2.60 -44.93 9.36
C LYS A 37 -1.43 -44.10 8.84
N PHE A 38 -0.23 -44.69 8.75
CA PHE A 38 0.91 -43.99 8.16
C PHE A 38 0.69 -43.65 6.70
N SER A 39 0.12 -44.56 5.90
CA SER A 39 -0.23 -44.27 4.51
C SER A 39 -1.27 -43.14 4.37
N GLU A 40 -2.23 -43.04 5.29
CA GLU A 40 -3.18 -41.91 5.34
C GLU A 40 -2.49 -40.60 5.74
N ILE A 41 -1.54 -40.64 6.67
CA ILE A 41 -0.73 -39.49 7.07
C ILE A 41 0.11 -38.99 5.88
N ASP A 42 0.79 -39.88 5.16
CA ASP A 42 1.59 -39.53 3.99
C ASP A 42 0.73 -38.85 2.91
N LYS A 43 -0.50 -39.34 2.68
CA LYS A 43 -1.45 -38.71 1.75
C LYS A 43 -1.81 -37.29 2.19
N LYS A 44 -2.04 -37.07 3.49
CA LYS A 44 -2.33 -35.73 4.04
C LYS A 44 -1.14 -34.78 3.90
N PHE A 45 0.08 -35.25 4.14
CA PHE A 45 1.29 -34.44 3.93
C PHE A 45 1.46 -34.05 2.46
N ASN A 46 1.26 -34.98 1.53
CA ASN A 46 1.28 -34.66 0.09
C ASN A 46 0.20 -33.62 -0.30
N GLU A 47 -0.97 -33.62 0.34
CA GLU A 47 -2.00 -32.61 0.13
C GLU A 47 -1.59 -31.25 0.71
N ILE A 48 -0.98 -31.24 1.90
CA ILE A 48 -0.43 -30.04 2.54
C ILE A 48 0.64 -29.41 1.65
N ASP A 49 1.58 -30.19 1.12
CA ASP A 49 2.64 -29.70 0.23
C ASP A 49 2.05 -29.02 -1.02
N LYS A 50 1.05 -29.64 -1.66
CA LYS A 50 0.35 -29.03 -2.80
C LYS A 50 -0.33 -27.70 -2.44
N ARG A 51 -0.88 -27.59 -1.23
CA ARG A 51 -1.49 -26.34 -0.77
C ARG A 51 -0.45 -25.26 -0.52
N PHE A 52 0.73 -25.62 -0.01
CA PHE A 52 1.85 -24.68 0.13
C PHE A 52 2.36 -24.20 -1.23
N ASP A 53 2.51 -25.10 -2.22
CA ASP A 53 2.85 -24.70 -3.59
C ASP A 53 1.85 -23.71 -4.19
N GLU A 54 0.54 -23.89 -3.92
CA GLU A 54 -0.49 -22.96 -4.37
C GLU A 54 -0.40 -21.60 -3.65
N ILE A 55 -0.13 -21.62 -2.35
CA ILE A 55 0.09 -20.40 -1.55
C ILE A 55 1.29 -19.62 -2.09
N ASP A 56 2.41 -20.28 -2.37
CA ASP A 56 3.61 -19.65 -2.90
C ASP A 56 3.35 -19.00 -4.28
N ARG A 57 2.57 -19.68 -5.15
CA ARG A 57 2.16 -19.08 -6.43
C ARG A 57 1.31 -17.82 -6.23
N LYS A 58 0.37 -17.84 -5.29
CA LYS A 58 -0.46 -16.65 -4.98
C LYS A 58 0.39 -15.51 -4.43
N PHE A 59 1.35 -15.79 -3.54
CA PHE A 59 2.27 -14.77 -3.03
C PHE A 59 3.13 -14.17 -4.15
N ASN A 60 3.62 -14.98 -5.08
CA ASN A 60 4.36 -14.48 -6.24
C ASN A 60 3.51 -13.57 -7.13
N GLU A 61 2.22 -13.90 -7.34
CA GLU A 61 1.30 -13.03 -8.07
C GLU A 61 1.04 -11.71 -7.33
N ILE A 62 0.86 -11.77 -6.01
CA ILE A 62 0.70 -10.59 -5.15
C ILE A 62 1.93 -9.69 -5.25
N ASN A 63 3.14 -10.25 -5.13
CA ASN A 63 4.39 -9.50 -5.24
C ASN A 63 4.49 -8.78 -6.58
N LYS A 64 4.13 -9.46 -7.68
CA LYS A 64 4.12 -8.84 -9.02
C LYS A 64 3.15 -7.66 -9.09
N LYS A 65 1.93 -7.80 -8.54
CA LYS A 65 0.95 -6.71 -8.49
C LYS A 65 1.46 -5.51 -7.68
N PHE A 66 2.14 -5.76 -6.55
CA PHE A 66 2.76 -4.69 -5.78
C PHE A 66 3.85 -3.97 -6.57
N SER A 67 4.72 -4.69 -7.28
CA SER A 67 5.72 -4.04 -8.14
C SER A 67 5.09 -3.19 -9.25
N GLU A 68 4.00 -3.66 -9.87
CA GLU A 68 3.25 -2.86 -10.87
C GLU A 68 2.60 -1.61 -10.26
N ILE A 69 2.17 -1.68 -8.99
CA ILE A 69 1.64 -0.54 -8.24
C ILE A 69 2.75 0.48 -7.95
N ASP A 70 3.91 0.04 -7.50
CA ASP A 70 5.06 0.91 -7.19
C ASP A 70 5.53 1.66 -8.45
N GLU A 71 5.57 1.00 -9.60
CA GLU A 71 5.89 1.65 -10.88
C GLU A 71 4.87 2.73 -11.26
N LYS A 72 3.57 2.47 -11.03
CA LYS A 72 2.50 3.46 -11.28
C LYS A 72 2.63 4.66 -10.35
N PHE A 73 2.90 4.45 -9.06
CA PHE A 73 3.13 5.55 -8.12
C PHE A 73 4.34 6.39 -8.50
N THR A 74 5.44 5.74 -8.89
CA THR A 74 6.64 6.45 -9.39
C THR A 74 6.33 7.32 -10.61
N LYS A 75 5.44 6.85 -11.51
CA LYS A 75 5.00 7.64 -12.67
C LYS A 75 4.12 8.82 -12.24
N ILE A 76 3.19 8.61 -11.31
CA ILE A 76 2.33 9.66 -10.76
C ILE A 76 3.18 10.76 -10.12
N ASP A 77 4.19 10.40 -9.31
CA ASP A 77 5.09 11.36 -8.68
C ASP A 77 5.84 12.22 -9.69
N LYS A 78 6.29 11.63 -10.81
CA LYS A 78 6.94 12.37 -11.90
C LYS A 78 5.99 13.36 -12.57
N GLU A 79 4.76 12.94 -12.87
CA GLU A 79 3.75 13.83 -13.45
C GLU A 79 3.35 14.95 -12.46
N PHE A 80 3.23 14.64 -11.16
CA PHE A 80 2.94 15.63 -10.13
C PHE A 80 4.05 16.68 -10.02
N ASN A 81 5.31 16.25 -10.02
CA ASN A 81 6.47 17.15 -10.04
C ASN A 81 6.48 18.05 -11.29
N LYS A 82 6.11 17.50 -12.45
CA LYS A 82 5.99 18.28 -13.69
C LYS A 82 4.89 19.34 -13.58
N VAL A 83 3.70 18.96 -13.10
CA VAL A 83 2.59 19.90 -12.87
C VAL A 83 3.00 21.00 -11.88
N HIS A 84 3.73 20.66 -10.82
CA HIS A 84 4.24 21.63 -9.85
C HIS A 84 5.18 22.67 -10.48
N GLU A 85 6.11 22.24 -11.35
CA GLU A 85 7.00 23.16 -12.06
C GLU A 85 6.26 24.01 -13.11
N GLU A 86 5.23 23.45 -13.76
CA GLU A 86 4.35 24.20 -14.65
C GLU A 86 3.57 25.29 -13.89
N ILE A 87 3.01 24.97 -12.71
CA ILE A 87 2.33 25.94 -11.84
C ILE A 87 3.28 27.06 -11.42
N LYS A 88 4.50 26.75 -10.96
CA LYS A 88 5.51 27.78 -10.63
C LYS A 88 5.82 28.69 -11.82
N THR A 89 5.85 28.11 -13.02
CA THR A 89 6.09 28.88 -14.25
C THR A 89 4.92 29.80 -14.56
N ILE A 90 3.69 29.33 -14.37
CA ILE A 90 2.48 30.13 -14.51
C ILE A 90 2.47 31.26 -13.49
N ASP A 91 2.78 31.00 -12.21
CA ASP A 91 2.84 32.02 -11.16
C ASP A 91 3.78 33.17 -11.54
N ARG A 92 5.00 32.85 -11.99
CA ARG A 92 5.96 33.86 -12.46
C ARG A 92 5.43 34.67 -13.66
N LYS A 93 4.75 34.01 -14.60
CA LYS A 93 4.15 34.69 -15.76
C LYS A 93 3.01 35.62 -15.32
N VAL A 94 2.17 35.19 -14.38
CA VAL A 94 1.09 36.00 -13.81
C VAL A 94 1.65 37.21 -13.07
N GLU A 95 2.68 37.04 -12.25
CA GLU A 95 3.38 38.16 -11.60
C GLU A 95 3.94 39.16 -12.62
N SER A 96 4.60 38.65 -13.67
CA SER A 96 5.15 39.50 -14.74
C SER A 96 4.06 40.27 -15.49
N ILE A 97 2.94 39.63 -15.81
CA ILE A 97 1.79 40.27 -16.48
C ILE A 97 1.16 41.33 -15.56
N THR A 98 0.99 41.00 -14.28
CA THR A 98 0.44 41.92 -13.27
C THR A 98 1.30 43.17 -13.16
N LYS A 99 2.63 43.01 -13.09
CA LYS A 99 3.56 44.14 -13.05
C LYS A 99 3.54 44.96 -14.34
N ALA A 100 3.61 44.32 -15.51
CA ALA A 100 3.55 45.04 -16.79
C ALA A 100 2.25 45.83 -16.95
N THR A 101 1.12 45.27 -16.50
CA THR A 101 -0.19 45.95 -16.52
C THR A 101 -0.22 47.12 -15.54
N GLN A 102 0.35 46.96 -14.34
CA GLN A 102 0.47 48.03 -13.36
C GLN A 102 1.32 49.18 -13.89
N ASP A 103 2.49 48.89 -14.47
CA ASP A 103 3.39 49.88 -15.06
C ASP A 103 2.69 50.64 -16.20
N GLN A 104 1.94 49.94 -17.06
CA GLN A 104 1.15 50.55 -18.13
C GLN A 104 0.07 51.49 -17.59
N LEU A 105 -0.69 51.07 -16.57
CA LEU A 105 -1.77 51.88 -15.99
C LEU A 105 -1.23 53.09 -15.22
N GLU A 106 -0.09 52.94 -14.55
CA GLU A 106 0.60 54.04 -13.89
C GLU A 106 1.07 55.08 -14.91
N PHE A 107 1.69 54.64 -16.01
CA PHE A 107 2.06 55.52 -17.13
C PHE A 107 0.88 56.30 -17.67
N PHE A 108 -0.27 55.65 -17.93
CA PHE A 108 -1.46 56.35 -18.44
C PHE A 108 -2.01 57.36 -17.42
N SER A 109 -2.04 57.00 -16.14
CA SER A 109 -2.47 57.90 -15.07
C SER A 109 -1.60 59.16 -15.02
N GLU A 110 -0.28 59.01 -15.07
CA GLU A 110 0.68 60.13 -15.12
C GLU A 110 0.54 60.96 -16.39
N PHE A 111 0.38 60.31 -17.55
CA PHE A 111 0.18 60.99 -18.82
C PHE A 111 -1.11 61.83 -18.84
N LEU A 112 -2.20 61.32 -18.30
CA LEU A 112 -3.46 62.06 -18.17
C LEU A 112 -3.33 63.22 -17.19
N GLY A 113 -2.53 63.07 -16.14
CA GLY A 113 -2.11 64.14 -15.25
C GLY A 113 -1.37 65.25 -16.00
N PHE A 114 -0.36 64.87 -16.78
CA PHE A 114 0.42 65.80 -17.61
C PHE A 114 -0.44 66.55 -18.64
N ARG A 115 -1.47 65.90 -19.21
CA ARG A 115 -2.43 66.56 -20.12
C ARG A 115 -3.44 67.47 -19.40
N GLY A 116 -3.45 67.50 -18.07
CA GLY A 116 -4.42 68.24 -17.26
C GLY A 116 -5.82 67.63 -17.23
N ILE A 117 -5.96 66.35 -17.64
CA ILE A 117 -7.23 65.62 -17.57
C ILE A 117 -7.46 65.09 -16.16
N PHE A 118 -6.40 64.58 -15.52
CA PHE A 118 -6.42 64.13 -14.12
C PHE A 118 -5.73 65.15 -13.22
N THR A 119 -6.26 65.30 -12.00
CA THR A 119 -5.61 66.05 -10.93
C THR A 119 -4.63 65.15 -10.16
N ASP A 120 -3.73 65.74 -9.36
CA ASP A 120 -2.80 64.98 -8.51
C ASP A 120 -3.54 64.01 -7.56
N LYS A 121 -4.75 64.38 -7.12
CA LYS A 121 -5.60 63.52 -6.28
C LYS A 121 -6.11 62.30 -7.04
N ASP A 122 -6.48 62.46 -8.31
CA ASP A 122 -6.94 61.37 -9.17
C ASP A 122 -5.79 60.37 -9.41
N ILE A 123 -4.58 60.88 -9.68
CA ILE A 123 -3.38 60.05 -9.86
C ILE A 123 -3.06 59.26 -8.59
N ALA A 124 -3.07 59.92 -7.43
CA ALA A 124 -2.81 59.29 -6.14
C ALA A 124 -3.86 58.20 -5.83
N PHE A 125 -5.14 58.46 -6.12
CA PHE A 125 -6.20 57.48 -5.98
C PHE A 125 -5.94 56.25 -6.86
N VAL A 126 -5.68 56.45 -8.16
CA VAL A 126 -5.41 55.36 -9.11
C VAL A 126 -4.20 54.53 -8.69
N LYS A 127 -3.08 55.16 -8.32
CA LYS A 127 -1.88 54.44 -7.84
C LYS A 127 -2.20 53.58 -6.61
N SER A 128 -2.94 54.13 -5.65
CA SER A 128 -3.33 53.40 -4.44
C SER A 128 -4.25 52.20 -4.74
N GLU A 129 -5.17 52.34 -5.70
CA GLU A 129 -6.09 51.26 -6.09
C GLU A 129 -5.36 50.18 -6.89
N LEU A 130 -4.46 50.54 -7.81
CA LEU A 130 -3.62 49.59 -8.54
C LEU A 130 -2.80 48.71 -7.59
N GLN A 131 -2.21 49.31 -6.54
CA GLN A 131 -1.44 48.57 -5.54
C GLN A 131 -2.32 47.62 -4.70
N ARG A 132 -3.56 48.02 -4.38
CA ARG A 132 -4.52 47.13 -3.70
C ARG A 132 -4.92 45.94 -4.57
N LEU A 133 -5.20 46.20 -5.85
CA LEU A 133 -5.63 45.17 -6.80
C LEU A 133 -4.50 44.18 -7.11
N SER A 134 -3.26 44.65 -7.31
CA SER A 134 -2.11 43.78 -7.57
C SER A 134 -1.82 42.85 -6.39
N ALA A 135 -1.90 43.36 -5.15
CA ALA A 135 -1.74 42.54 -3.94
C ALA A 135 -2.77 41.40 -3.84
N ARG A 136 -4.00 41.62 -4.30
CA ARG A 136 -5.04 40.58 -4.38
C ARG A 136 -4.80 39.60 -5.53
N ALA A 137 -4.28 40.05 -6.66
CA ALA A 137 -3.99 39.20 -7.81
C ALA A 137 -2.84 38.20 -7.53
N THR A 138 -1.81 38.62 -6.80
CA THR A 138 -0.66 37.76 -6.44
C THR A 138 -0.96 36.80 -5.29
N ASN A 139 -1.97 37.07 -4.47
CA ASN A 139 -2.43 36.14 -3.44
C ASN A 139 -3.96 36.12 -3.38
N PRO A 140 -4.61 35.30 -4.24
CA PRO A 140 -6.06 35.29 -4.38
C PRO A 140 -6.77 34.53 -3.24
N LEU A 141 -6.03 33.76 -2.43
CA LEU A 141 -6.62 32.92 -1.39
C LEU A 141 -6.89 33.70 -0.11
N THR A 142 -8.07 33.47 0.45
CA THR A 142 -8.43 33.96 1.79
C THR A 142 -7.68 33.18 2.88
N LYS A 143 -7.59 33.77 4.09
CA LYS A 143 -6.94 33.10 5.23
C LYS A 143 -7.67 31.82 5.62
N GLU A 144 -8.99 31.81 5.44
CA GLU A 144 -9.89 30.70 5.71
C GLU A 144 -9.65 29.55 4.73
N GLU A 145 -9.49 29.84 3.44
CA GLU A 145 -9.14 28.84 2.43
C GLU A 145 -7.76 28.24 2.68
N LEU A 146 -6.75 29.07 3.00
CA LEU A 146 -5.42 28.58 3.36
C LEU A 146 -5.43 27.69 4.61
N LYS A 147 -6.24 28.05 5.61
CA LYS A 147 -6.41 27.24 6.81
C LYS A 147 -7.05 25.89 6.46
N ARG A 148 -8.09 25.88 5.64
CA ARG A 148 -8.78 24.66 5.21
C ARG A 148 -7.85 23.74 4.40
N ILE A 149 -7.06 24.29 3.49
CA ILE A 149 -6.05 23.52 2.74
C ILE A 149 -5.04 22.89 3.70
N ARG A 150 -4.53 23.66 4.68
CA ARG A 150 -3.58 23.15 5.68
C ARG A 150 -4.17 22.04 6.55
N GLU A 151 -5.45 22.11 6.90
CA GLU A 151 -6.15 21.06 7.64
C GLU A 151 -6.31 19.78 6.82
N LEU A 152 -6.61 19.89 5.51
CA LEU A 152 -6.72 18.74 4.62
C LEU A 152 -5.37 18.02 4.45
N ILE A 153 -4.28 18.76 4.22
CA ILE A 153 -2.94 18.17 4.07
C ILE A 153 -2.52 17.41 5.34
N LYS A 154 -2.77 17.99 6.52
CA LYS A 154 -2.44 17.34 7.80
C LYS A 154 -3.24 16.07 8.09
N LYS A 155 -4.43 15.95 7.50
CA LYS A 155 -5.28 14.77 7.69
C LYS A 155 -4.71 13.57 6.94
N ASP A 156 -4.09 13.80 5.79
CA ASP A 156 -3.48 12.75 4.96
C ASP A 156 -2.13 12.24 5.51
N GLU A 157 -1.45 12.99 6.39
CA GLU A 157 -0.23 12.52 7.08
C GLU A 157 -0.50 11.55 8.25
N LEU A 158 -1.76 11.38 8.69
CA LEU A 158 -2.16 10.61 9.88
C LEU A 158 -2.94 9.32 9.57
N THR A 159 -3.14 8.97 8.31
CA THR A 159 -3.78 7.73 7.83
C THR A 159 -2.85 6.99 6.90
#